data_AF-A0A498GAH5-F1
#
_entry.id   AF-A0A498GAH5-F1
#
_cell.length_a   1.000
_cell.length_b   1.000
_cell.length_c   1.000
_cell.angle_alpha   90.00
_cell.angle_beta   90.00
_cell.angle_gamma   90.00
#
_symmetry.space_group_name_H-M   'P 1'
#
loop_
_entity.id
_entity.type
_entity.pdbx_description
1 polymer ?
#
loop_
_entity_poly.entity_id
_entity_poly.type
_entity_poly.pdbx_seq_one_letter_code
_entity_poly.pdbx_strand_id
1 'polypeptide(L)'
;MAGMKEGPGEDPFAEDTTDDQEDAAPEPQREQTVESEPESDRDTSDSMSTNEIPYVIRRQTVKEDRDNEHVAFLRDEYAELEDQIRADVAAELDMRSKDVSVTDLREAFVELAAENPDAVASILESWGYEHLK
;
A
#
# COMPACT_ATOMS: atom_id res chain seq x y z
N MET A 1 22.27 -34.72 -48.80
CA MET A 1 21.43 -34.84 -47.60
C MET A 1 21.81 -33.72 -46.66
N ALA A 2 20.94 -32.74 -46.48
CA ALA A 2 21.07 -31.68 -45.47
C ALA A 2 19.66 -31.23 -45.03
N GLY A 3 19.36 -31.50 -43.76
CA GLY A 3 18.54 -30.76 -42.80
C GLY A 3 17.20 -30.15 -43.21
N MET A 4 16.13 -30.76 -42.70
CA MET A 4 14.75 -30.25 -42.63
C MET A 4 14.64 -28.87 -41.94
N LYS A 5 13.78 -28.00 -42.49
CA LYS A 5 13.14 -26.88 -41.80
C LYS A 5 11.65 -26.96 -42.08
N GLU A 6 10.85 -27.19 -41.05
CA GLU A 6 9.44 -26.79 -40.98
C GLU A 6 9.03 -26.86 -39.50
N GLY A 7 8.63 -25.71 -38.96
CA GLY A 7 8.18 -25.58 -37.58
C GLY A 7 6.69 -25.93 -37.47
N PRO A 8 6.24 -26.51 -36.34
CA PRO A 8 4.83 -26.50 -35.98
C PRO A 8 4.53 -25.11 -35.39
N GLY A 9 3.48 -24.39 -35.80
CA GLY A 9 2.08 -24.72 -35.53
C GLY A 9 1.79 -24.49 -34.04
N GLU A 10 0.84 -23.70 -33.56
CA GLU A 10 -0.26 -22.88 -34.08
C GLU A 10 -0.50 -21.81 -32.99
N ASP A 11 -0.93 -20.61 -33.37
CA ASP A 11 -1.22 -19.51 -32.43
C ASP A 11 -2.51 -19.81 -31.64
N PRO A 12 -2.45 -20.00 -30.31
CA PRO A 12 -3.62 -20.39 -29.52
C PRO A 12 -4.62 -19.25 -29.27
N PHE A 13 -4.41 -18.05 -29.82
CA PHE A 13 -5.30 -16.89 -29.67
C PHE A 13 -6.00 -16.46 -30.96
N ALA A 14 -5.94 -17.26 -32.04
CA ALA A 14 -6.69 -16.97 -33.25
C ALA A 14 -8.17 -17.32 -33.06
N GLU A 15 -8.98 -16.36 -32.60
CA GLU A 15 -10.44 -16.44 -32.65
C GLU A 15 -10.92 -16.23 -34.10
N ASP A 16 -11.68 -17.20 -34.59
CA ASP A 16 -12.24 -17.26 -35.95
C ASP A 16 -13.31 -16.17 -36.14
N THR A 17 -13.21 -15.40 -37.22
CA THR A 17 -14.15 -14.31 -37.55
C THR A 17 -14.72 -14.53 -38.95
N THR A 18 -16.03 -14.79 -39.06
CA THR A 18 -16.87 -14.59 -40.26
C THR A 18 -18.36 -14.57 -39.82
N ASP A 19 -19.06 -13.42 -39.68
CA ASP A 19 -19.91 -12.65 -40.65
C ASP A 19 -21.06 -13.50 -41.27
N ASP A 20 -22.37 -13.17 -41.34
CA ASP A 20 -23.13 -11.91 -41.26
C ASP A 20 -24.68 -12.18 -41.24
N GLN A 21 -25.48 -11.12 -40.95
CA GLN A 21 -26.92 -10.85 -41.26
C GLN A 21 -28.06 -10.86 -40.20
N GLU A 22 -28.40 -9.61 -39.81
CA GLU A 22 -29.71 -8.89 -39.83
C GLU A 22 -30.86 -9.12 -38.80
N ASP A 23 -31.10 -8.03 -38.06
CA ASP A 23 -32.36 -7.36 -37.65
C ASP A 23 -33.32 -8.02 -36.63
N ALA A 24 -33.29 -7.52 -35.38
CA ALA A 24 -34.46 -7.00 -34.66
C ALA A 24 -34.07 -6.55 -33.24
N ALA A 25 -34.23 -5.25 -32.93
CA ALA A 25 -34.20 -4.74 -31.56
C ALA A 25 -35.41 -5.24 -30.75
N PRO A 26 -35.24 -5.48 -29.44
CA PRO A 26 -35.89 -4.56 -28.49
C PRO A 26 -35.06 -4.28 -27.21
N GLU A 27 -35.09 -3.03 -26.76
CA GLU A 27 -34.94 -2.65 -25.34
C GLU A 27 -36.31 -2.72 -24.63
N PRO A 28 -36.43 -2.49 -23.31
CA PRO A 28 -35.62 -2.92 -22.17
C PRO A 28 -36.50 -3.69 -21.16
N GLN A 29 -35.93 -4.59 -20.33
CA GLN A 29 -36.64 -5.09 -19.14
C GLN A 29 -35.93 -4.69 -17.84
N ARG A 30 -36.72 -3.92 -17.09
CA ARG A 30 -36.55 -3.38 -15.75
C ARG A 30 -36.46 -4.45 -14.66
N GLU A 31 -35.78 -4.02 -13.60
CA GLU A 31 -35.99 -4.34 -12.18
C GLU A 31 -35.63 -5.75 -11.70
N GLN A 32 -34.50 -5.83 -10.99
CA GLN A 32 -34.54 -6.21 -9.58
C GLN A 32 -33.37 -5.57 -8.83
N THR A 33 -33.63 -4.37 -8.32
CA THR A 33 -32.97 -3.79 -7.15
C THR A 33 -33.07 -4.76 -5.98
N VAL A 34 -31.94 -5.30 -5.52
CA VAL A 34 -31.82 -5.79 -4.14
C VAL A 34 -31.25 -4.65 -3.32
N GLU A 35 -32.16 -3.72 -3.01
CA GLU A 35 -32.03 -2.86 -1.83
C GLU A 35 -32.20 -3.79 -0.62
N SER A 36 -31.17 -3.87 0.21
CA SER A 36 -31.26 -4.58 1.48
C SER A 36 -30.47 -3.82 2.53
N GLU A 37 -31.03 -2.68 2.92
CA GLU A 37 -30.96 -2.11 4.26
C GLU A 37 -32.26 -1.31 4.47
N PRO A 38 -32.73 -1.04 5.70
CA PRO A 38 -32.24 -1.47 7.03
C PRO A 38 -33.43 -2.10 7.84
N GLU A 39 -33.36 -2.63 9.07
CA GLU A 39 -33.00 -2.03 10.34
C GLU A 39 -33.07 -3.11 11.45
N SER A 40 -32.28 -2.89 12.50
CA SER A 40 -32.76 -2.77 13.89
C SER A 40 -31.91 -3.55 14.90
N ASP A 41 -31.29 -2.74 15.76
CA ASP A 41 -31.00 -3.01 17.17
C ASP A 41 -30.26 -4.29 17.53
N ARG A 42 -28.94 -4.16 17.52
CA ARG A 42 -28.19 -4.60 18.70
C ARG A 42 -27.67 -3.37 19.42
N ASP A 43 -28.55 -2.78 20.22
CA ASP A 43 -28.16 -2.03 21.41
C ASP A 43 -27.51 -3.02 22.40
N THR A 44 -26.25 -3.32 22.13
CA THR A 44 -25.29 -3.68 23.17
C THR A 44 -24.39 -2.48 23.31
N SER A 45 -24.85 -1.56 24.16
CA SER A 45 -24.04 -0.62 24.95
C SER A 45 -22.70 -1.22 25.37
N ASP A 46 -21.70 -1.14 24.48
CA ASP A 46 -20.28 -0.89 24.74
C ASP A 46 -19.56 -0.76 23.37
N SER A 47 -19.91 0.27 22.60
CA SER A 47 -19.06 0.66 21.48
C SER A 47 -17.81 1.31 22.07
N MET A 48 -16.86 0.49 22.55
CA MET A 48 -15.49 0.96 22.73
C MET A 48 -15.11 1.71 21.46
N SER A 49 -14.66 2.95 21.61
CA SER A 49 -14.31 3.75 20.44
C SER A 49 -13.18 3.01 19.74
N THR A 50 -13.32 2.65 18.46
CA THR A 50 -12.30 1.87 17.74
C THR A 50 -10.92 2.54 17.75
N ASN A 51 -10.86 3.84 18.10
CA ASN A 51 -9.64 4.60 18.36
C ASN A 51 -8.86 4.18 19.62
N GLU A 52 -9.48 3.47 20.57
CA GLU A 52 -8.80 2.94 21.75
C GLU A 52 -7.98 1.67 21.41
N ILE A 53 -8.29 1.03 20.27
CA ILE A 53 -7.53 -0.10 19.75
C ILE A 53 -6.30 0.44 18.98
N PRO A 54 -5.09 -0.08 19.23
CA PRO A 54 -3.88 0.36 18.53
C PRO A 54 -4.04 0.32 17.01
N TYR A 55 -3.60 1.38 16.33
CA TYR A 55 -3.77 1.58 14.89
C TYR A 55 -3.33 0.37 14.04
N VAL A 56 -2.19 -0.23 14.38
CA VAL A 56 -1.63 -1.42 13.70
C VAL A 56 -2.59 -2.62 13.72
N ILE A 57 -3.39 -2.77 14.78
CA ILE A 57 -4.31 -3.90 14.96
C ILE A 57 -5.64 -3.66 14.23
N ARG A 58 -6.11 -2.42 14.17
CA ARG A 58 -7.41 -2.10 13.54
C ARG A 58 -7.35 -2.00 12.02
N ARG A 59 -6.21 -1.58 11.45
CA ARG A 59 -6.12 -1.30 10.02
C ARG A 59 -6.13 -2.56 9.15
N GLN A 60 -6.80 -2.51 8.00
CA GLN A 60 -6.77 -3.61 7.02
C GLN A 60 -5.57 -3.54 6.09
N THR A 61 -5.12 -2.32 5.76
CA THR A 61 -3.95 -2.11 4.90
C THR A 61 -3.00 -1.08 5.49
N VAL A 62 -1.74 -1.10 5.05
CA VAL A 62 -0.76 -0.08 5.43
C VAL A 62 -1.12 1.32 4.94
N LYS A 63 -2.05 1.48 4.00
CA LYS A 63 -2.44 2.80 3.49
C LYS A 63 -3.77 3.30 4.06
N GLU A 64 -4.42 2.51 4.92
CA GLU A 64 -5.73 2.86 5.48
C GLU A 64 -5.64 4.12 6.33
N ASP A 65 -6.63 5.01 6.22
CA ASP A 65 -6.67 6.30 6.91
C ASP A 65 -5.48 7.24 6.62
N ARG A 66 -4.73 7.02 5.51
CA ARG A 66 -3.62 7.88 5.08
C ARG A 66 -3.94 8.55 3.75
N ASP A 67 -4.31 9.84 3.81
CA ASP A 67 -4.59 10.65 2.61
C ASP A 67 -3.33 11.23 1.96
N ASN A 68 -2.22 11.27 2.71
CA ASN A 68 -0.96 11.86 2.26
C ASN A 68 0.02 10.77 1.78
N GLU A 69 0.60 10.96 0.60
CA GLU A 69 1.69 10.14 0.09
C GLU A 69 3.04 10.86 0.27
N HIS A 70 3.96 10.24 1.01
CA HIS A 70 5.32 10.76 1.21
C HIS A 70 6.33 9.86 0.50
N VAL A 71 6.88 10.35 -0.62
CA VAL A 71 7.97 9.69 -1.33
C VAL A 71 9.30 10.30 -0.87
N ALA A 72 10.21 9.46 -0.38
CA ALA A 72 11.55 9.87 0.07
C ALA A 72 12.62 9.39 -0.92
N PHE A 73 13.41 10.32 -1.45
CA PHE A 73 14.61 10.03 -2.24
C PHE A 73 15.82 10.28 -1.37
N LEU A 74 16.24 9.23 -0.66
CA LEU A 74 17.40 9.29 0.23
C LEU A 74 18.69 9.03 -0.56
N ARG A 75 19.82 9.56 -0.05
CA ARG A 75 21.13 9.10 -0.51
C ARG A 75 21.32 7.64 -0.08
N ASP A 76 22.10 6.88 -0.86
CA ASP A 76 22.26 5.43 -0.69
C ASP A 76 22.59 5.05 0.76
N GLU A 77 23.49 5.80 1.41
CA GLU A 77 23.91 5.51 2.78
C GLU A 77 22.77 5.63 3.81
N TYR A 78 21.76 6.48 3.56
CA TYR A 78 20.60 6.63 4.45
C TYR A 78 19.47 5.67 4.10
N ALA A 79 19.37 5.24 2.83
CA ALA A 79 18.46 4.18 2.44
C ALA A 79 18.88 2.85 3.09
N GLU A 80 20.17 2.52 3.06
CA GLU A 80 20.73 1.35 3.75
C GLU A 80 20.57 1.46 5.28
N LEU A 81 20.77 2.66 5.83
CA LEU A 81 20.57 2.90 7.26
C LEU A 81 19.10 2.71 7.67
N GLU A 82 18.13 3.14 6.86
CA GLU A 82 16.70 2.91 7.11
C GLU A 82 16.39 1.40 7.16
N ASP A 83 16.94 0.61 6.24
CA ASP A 83 16.78 -0.84 6.25
C ASP A 83 17.42 -1.49 7.49
N GLN A 84 18.59 -1.00 7.92
CA GLN A 84 19.24 -1.47 9.15
C GLN A 84 18.40 -1.13 10.39
N ILE A 85 17.93 0.12 10.50
CA ILE A 85 17.07 0.54 11.62
C ILE A 85 15.81 -0.31 11.66
N ARG A 86 15.19 -0.61 10.51
CA ARG A 86 14.02 -1.51 10.44
C ARG A 86 14.35 -2.90 10.97
N ALA A 87 15.52 -3.44 10.66
CA ALA A 87 15.96 -4.73 11.15
C ALA A 87 16.18 -4.71 12.67
N ASP A 88 16.81 -3.66 13.19
CA ASP A 88 17.07 -3.49 14.62
C ASP A 88 15.77 -3.33 15.41
N VAL A 89 14.85 -2.47 14.94
CA VAL A 89 13.51 -2.31 15.54
C VAL A 89 12.73 -3.62 15.53
N ALA A 90 12.79 -4.38 14.43
CA ALA A 90 12.11 -5.67 14.37
C ALA A 90 12.69 -6.67 15.39
N ALA A 91 14.00 -6.67 15.59
CA ALA A 91 14.65 -7.51 16.60
C ALA A 91 14.21 -7.13 18.02
N GLU A 92 14.14 -5.84 18.34
CA GLU A 92 13.65 -5.35 19.65
C GLU A 92 12.17 -5.72 19.89
N LEU A 93 11.37 -5.81 18.83
CA LEU A 93 9.97 -6.22 18.89
C LEU A 93 9.76 -7.74 18.81
N ASP A 94 10.83 -8.54 18.70
CA ASP A 94 10.78 -9.99 18.45
C ASP A 94 9.95 -10.37 17.20
N MET A 95 10.13 -9.61 16.11
CA MET A 95 9.44 -9.76 14.83
C MET A 95 10.43 -9.89 13.67
N ARG A 96 9.95 -10.35 12.50
CA ARG A 96 10.77 -10.33 11.28
C ARG A 96 10.77 -8.91 10.70
N SER A 97 11.89 -8.46 10.16
CA SER A 97 12.04 -7.11 9.59
C SER A 97 10.95 -6.75 8.56
N LYS A 98 10.53 -7.73 7.74
CA LYS A 98 9.46 -7.55 6.74
C LYS A 98 8.08 -7.29 7.33
N ASP A 99 7.83 -7.69 8.57
CA ASP A 99 6.54 -7.52 9.25
C ASP A 99 6.42 -6.12 9.90
N VAL A 100 7.54 -5.41 10.09
CA VAL A 100 7.54 -3.99 10.47
C VAL A 100 7.28 -3.15 9.22
N SER A 101 6.22 -2.34 9.21
CA SER A 101 5.88 -1.47 8.07
C SER A 101 6.90 -0.34 7.90
N VAL A 102 7.41 -0.11 6.68
CA VAL A 102 8.29 1.04 6.38
C VAL A 102 7.55 2.36 6.60
N THR A 103 6.27 2.43 6.23
CA THR A 103 5.48 3.64 6.41
C THR A 103 5.33 3.98 7.90
N ASP A 104 5.10 2.98 8.74
CA ASP A 104 4.98 3.19 10.20
C ASP A 104 6.33 3.56 10.81
N LEU A 105 7.41 2.93 10.34
CA LEU A 105 8.76 3.27 10.77
C LEU A 105 9.09 4.74 10.48
N ARG A 106 8.71 5.23 9.29
CA ARG A 106 8.88 6.64 8.92
C ARG A 106 8.02 7.57 9.76
N GLU A 107 6.78 7.20 10.07
CA GLU A 107 5.95 7.97 11.02
C GLU A 107 6.59 8.03 12.41
N ALA A 108 7.16 6.92 12.89
CA ALA A 108 7.90 6.88 14.14
C ALA A 108 9.17 7.77 14.11
N PHE A 109 9.86 7.87 12.96
CA PHE A 109 10.96 8.84 12.80
C PHE A 109 10.48 10.28 12.95
N VAL A 110 9.30 10.60 12.38
CA VAL A 110 8.71 11.95 12.51
C VAL A 110 8.32 12.23 13.96
N GLU A 111 7.70 11.28 14.65
CA GLU A 111 7.35 11.40 16.07
C GLU A 111 8.60 11.61 16.95
N LEU A 112 9.63 10.78 16.77
CA LEU A 112 10.90 10.91 17.48
C LEU A 112 11.58 12.26 17.20
N ALA A 113 11.57 12.72 15.95
CA ALA A 113 12.14 14.01 15.55
C ALA A 113 11.37 15.19 16.17
N ALA A 114 10.05 15.08 16.30
CA ALA A 114 9.22 16.09 16.93
C ALA A 114 9.53 16.25 18.44
N GLU A 115 9.86 15.15 19.11
CA GLU A 115 10.28 15.14 20.51
C GLU A 115 11.74 15.61 20.70
N ASN A 116 12.58 15.49 19.66
CA ASN A 116 14.02 15.76 19.74
C ASN A 116 14.51 16.74 18.65
N PRO A 117 13.95 17.97 18.56
CA PRO A 117 14.28 18.90 17.48
C PRO A 117 15.75 19.33 17.50
N ASP A 118 16.37 19.45 18.67
CA ASP A 118 17.78 19.85 18.80
C ASP A 118 18.75 18.80 18.24
N ALA A 119 18.39 17.51 18.37
CA ALA A 119 19.18 16.42 17.80
C ALA A 119 19.15 16.46 16.27
N VAL A 120 17.96 16.70 15.69
CA VAL A 120 17.79 16.87 14.24
C VAL A 120 18.57 18.09 13.75
N ALA A 121 18.46 19.22 14.45
CA ALA A 121 19.21 20.43 14.12
C ALA A 121 20.71 20.19 14.12
N SER A 122 21.24 19.48 15.14
CA SER A 122 22.67 19.14 15.23
C SER A 122 23.15 18.29 14.05
N ILE A 123 22.34 17.33 13.60
CA ILE A 123 22.64 16.53 12.40
C ILE A 123 22.69 17.42 11.15
N LEU A 124 21.70 18.30 10.96
CA LEU A 124 21.66 19.21 9.82
C LEU A 124 22.83 20.21 9.84
N GLU A 125 23.20 20.72 11.02
CA GLU A 125 24.38 21.57 11.19
C GLU A 125 25.66 20.83 10.79
N SER A 126 25.80 19.55 11.17
CA SER A 126 26.94 18.72 10.72
C SER A 126 26.98 18.51 9.20
N TRP A 127 25.86 18.65 8.51
CA TRP A 127 25.77 18.64 7.05
C TRP A 127 26.06 20.02 6.43
N GLY A 128 26.34 21.04 7.24
CA GLY A 128 26.71 22.39 6.80
C GLY A 128 25.54 23.36 6.69
N TYR A 129 24.37 23.08 7.27
CA TYR A 129 23.22 24.00 7.23
C TYR A 129 23.53 25.37 7.87
N GLU A 130 24.54 25.47 8.73
CA GLU A 130 25.03 26.75 9.26
C GLU A 130 25.54 27.72 8.18
N HIS A 131 25.99 27.22 7.03
CA HIS A 131 26.47 28.01 5.90
C HIS A 131 25.37 28.49 4.94
N LEU A 132 24.11 28.09 5.18
CA LEU A 132 22.96 28.49 4.37
C LEU A 132 22.19 29.69 4.94
N LYS A 133 22.66 30.24 6.07
CA LYS A 133 22.05 31.38 6.77
C LYS A 133 22.40 32.72 6.13
#